data_AF-A0AAW2Y7I1-F1
#
_entry.id   AF-A0AAW2Y7I1-F1
#
_cell.length_a   1.000
_cell.length_b   1.000
_cell.length_c   1.000
_cell.angle_alpha   90.00
_cell.angle_beta   90.00
_cell.angle_gamma   90.00
#
_symmetry.space_group_name_H-M   'P 1'
#
loop_
_entity.id
_entity.type
_entity.pdbx_description
1 polymer ?
#
loop_
_entity_poly.entity_id
_entity_poly.type
_entity_poly.pdbx_seq_one_letter_code
_entity_poly.pdbx_strand_id
1 'polypeptide(L)'
;MARKRVLRSLESDFELINVAQSCLTWDALYHQHQKVEALTLFSDKNRLFHHSISGQFQELQIMLERFVEEQNSERQRYSNYTHQRLHFQSLLRVPDVTGFPAFMEEEGNNYNMGGEFIRATEVLKGIEKCVEAFWSYIKTDNTKSVWKCKGIWRSRPPVQDPQDLHLLYTVTKALHKKGVMVKDVEGKKRCWLRRKVKAVESEDEQRNGVMFAMIELKLIGMLLRMSLISTSQLKWCQHKLNNLEFGQGKVSRGTMIQCLFPSS
;
A
#
# COMPACT_ATOMS: atom_id res chain seq x y z
N MET A 1 34.58 -10.91 -15.00
CA MET A 1 33.88 -11.13 -13.70
C MET A 1 33.32 -9.86 -13.06
N ALA A 2 33.97 -8.69 -13.18
CA ALA A 2 33.51 -7.42 -12.58
C ALA A 2 32.14 -6.95 -13.12
N ARG A 3 31.94 -6.95 -14.45
CA ARG A 3 30.66 -6.53 -15.08
C ARG A 3 29.43 -7.29 -14.56
N LYS A 4 29.55 -8.59 -14.34
CA LYS A 4 28.47 -9.44 -13.77
C LYS A 4 28.19 -9.16 -12.28
N ARG A 5 29.16 -8.60 -11.54
CA ARG A 5 28.95 -8.17 -10.14
C ARG A 5 28.23 -6.82 -10.10
N VAL A 6 28.66 -5.87 -10.93
CA VAL A 6 28.03 -4.55 -11.04
C VAL A 6 26.57 -4.66 -11.47
N LEU A 7 26.26 -5.47 -12.49
CA LEU A 7 24.88 -5.68 -12.94
C LEU A 7 23.97 -6.25 -11.84
N ARG A 8 24.47 -7.22 -11.06
CA ARG A 8 23.70 -7.79 -9.93
C ARG A 8 23.48 -6.80 -8.79
N SER A 9 24.48 -5.95 -8.51
CA SER A 9 24.32 -4.87 -7.51
C SER A 9 23.22 -3.90 -7.95
N LEU A 10 23.27 -3.46 -9.21
CA LEU A 10 22.31 -2.54 -9.78
C LEU A 10 20.88 -3.13 -9.78
N GLU A 11 20.74 -4.41 -10.11
CA GLU A 11 19.47 -5.14 -10.03
C GLU A 11 18.91 -5.17 -8.60
N SER A 12 19.78 -5.40 -7.61
CA SER A 12 19.42 -5.39 -6.19
C SER A 12 18.99 -4.00 -5.73
N ASP A 13 19.71 -2.95 -6.14
CA ASP A 13 19.37 -1.57 -5.82
C ASP A 13 18.02 -1.15 -6.42
N PHE A 14 17.74 -1.54 -7.66
CA PHE A 14 16.44 -1.29 -8.30
C PHE A 14 15.30 -2.03 -7.61
N GLU A 15 15.54 -3.26 -7.16
CA GLU A 15 14.57 -4.02 -6.39
C GLU A 15 14.25 -3.33 -5.06
N LEU A 16 15.29 -2.86 -4.36
CA LEU A 16 15.15 -2.08 -3.13
C LEU A 16 14.34 -0.80 -3.34
N ILE A 17 14.70 0.01 -4.34
CA ILE A 17 14.00 1.27 -4.64
C ILE A 17 12.52 1.00 -4.89
N ASN A 18 12.22 -0.01 -5.71
CA ASN A 18 10.85 -0.39 -6.05
C ASN A 18 10.02 -0.83 -4.83
N VAL A 19 10.59 -1.69 -3.97
CA VAL A 19 9.91 -2.14 -2.74
C VAL A 19 9.74 -0.98 -1.77
N ALA A 20 10.79 -0.18 -1.54
CA ALA A 20 10.76 0.98 -0.66
C ALA A 20 9.69 1.98 -1.08
N GLN A 21 9.66 2.37 -2.37
CA GLN A 21 8.66 3.29 -2.90
C GLN A 21 7.23 2.74 -2.77
N SER A 22 7.04 1.44 -3.01
CA SER A 22 5.74 0.80 -2.82
C SER A 22 5.30 0.84 -1.34
N CYS A 23 6.21 0.57 -0.41
CA CYS A 23 5.95 0.65 1.03
C CYS A 23 5.63 2.07 1.49
N LEU A 24 6.39 3.07 1.03
CA LEU A 24 6.18 4.47 1.39
C LEU A 24 4.88 5.03 0.79
N THR A 25 4.57 4.69 -0.46
CA THR A 25 3.30 5.07 -1.11
C THR A 25 2.12 4.51 -0.32
N TRP A 26 2.23 3.26 0.12
CA TRP A 26 1.20 2.63 0.93
C TRP A 26 1.03 3.29 2.30
N ASP A 27 2.14 3.52 3.03
CA ASP A 27 2.09 4.18 4.34
C ASP A 27 1.49 5.60 4.23
N ALA A 28 1.80 6.33 3.16
CA ALA A 28 1.22 7.63 2.88
C ALA A 28 -0.29 7.54 2.55
N LEU A 29 -0.72 6.63 1.66
CA LEU A 29 -2.14 6.42 1.35
C LEU A 29 -2.94 6.04 2.59
N TYR A 30 -2.42 5.11 3.39
CA TYR A 30 -3.05 4.68 4.63
C TYR A 30 -3.15 5.83 5.64
N HIS A 31 -2.10 6.64 5.78
CA HIS A 31 -2.14 7.81 6.65
C HIS A 31 -3.21 8.83 6.22
N GLN A 32 -3.30 9.14 4.92
CA GLN A 32 -4.33 10.05 4.40
C GLN A 32 -5.75 9.49 4.61
N HIS A 33 -5.93 8.18 4.42
CA HIS A 33 -7.19 7.51 4.73
C HIS A 33 -7.58 7.71 6.20
N GLN A 34 -6.70 7.36 7.14
CA GLN A 34 -6.97 7.50 8.58
C GLN A 34 -7.27 8.95 8.97
N LYS A 35 -6.53 9.90 8.38
CA LYS A 35 -6.72 11.33 8.61
C LYS A 35 -8.12 11.79 8.19
N VAL A 36 -8.58 11.42 7.00
CA VAL A 36 -9.90 11.81 6.50
C VAL A 36 -11.03 11.04 7.20
N GLU A 37 -10.83 9.76 7.46
CA GLU A 37 -11.77 8.91 8.22
C GLU A 37 -12.03 9.49 9.62
N ALA A 38 -10.98 9.88 10.35
CA ALA A 38 -11.13 10.56 11.63
C ALA A 38 -11.94 11.86 11.51
N LEU A 39 -11.72 12.65 10.45
CA LEU A 39 -12.49 13.87 10.21
C LEU A 39 -13.96 13.59 9.90
N THR A 40 -14.29 12.46 9.26
CA THR A 40 -15.69 12.06 9.04
C THR A 40 -16.40 11.60 10.32
N LEU A 41 -15.66 11.08 11.31
CA LEU A 41 -16.20 10.56 12.57
C LEU A 41 -16.36 11.63 13.66
N PHE A 42 -15.44 12.59 13.74
CA PHE A 42 -15.37 13.57 14.84
C PHE A 42 -15.82 14.99 14.49
N SER A 43 -16.00 15.33 13.21
CA SER A 43 -16.41 16.68 12.79
C SER A 43 -17.91 16.75 12.53
N ASP A 44 -18.53 17.90 12.84
CA ASP A 44 -19.77 18.30 12.17
C ASP A 44 -19.56 18.11 10.66
N LYS A 45 -20.56 17.50 10.01
CA LYS A 45 -20.51 16.90 8.66
C LYS A 45 -20.15 17.85 7.50
N ASN A 46 -19.73 19.08 7.82
CA ASN A 46 -19.45 20.20 6.92
C ASN A 46 -17.96 20.57 6.81
N ARG A 47 -17.01 19.70 7.19
CA ARG A 47 -15.61 19.93 6.78
C ARG A 47 -15.49 19.77 5.27
N LEU A 48 -15.18 20.90 4.64
CA LEU A 48 -15.02 21.05 3.21
C LEU A 48 -13.54 21.01 2.84
N PHE A 49 -13.24 20.27 1.78
CA PHE A 49 -11.93 20.24 1.16
C PHE A 49 -11.98 20.99 -0.16
N HIS A 50 -10.85 21.55 -0.57
CA HIS A 50 -10.75 22.14 -1.89
C HIS A 50 -10.92 21.04 -2.96
N HIS A 51 -11.73 21.27 -4.00
CA HIS A 51 -12.01 20.28 -5.04
C HIS A 51 -10.75 19.70 -5.70
N SER A 52 -9.66 20.48 -5.77
CA SER A 52 -8.37 20.00 -6.29
C SER A 52 -7.83 18.76 -5.58
N ILE A 53 -8.20 18.51 -4.31
CA ILE A 53 -7.77 17.33 -3.57
C ILE A 53 -8.38 16.06 -4.21
N SER A 54 -9.67 16.09 -4.59
CA SER A 54 -10.28 14.96 -5.31
C SER A 54 -9.63 14.77 -6.69
N GLY A 55 -9.33 15.86 -7.39
CA GLY A 55 -8.63 15.82 -8.68
C GLY A 55 -7.26 15.12 -8.55
N GLN A 56 -6.48 15.46 -7.52
CA GLN A 56 -5.17 14.85 -7.28
C GLN A 56 -5.25 13.35 -6.95
N PHE A 57 -6.23 12.91 -6.14
CA PHE A 57 -6.43 11.48 -5.90
C PHE A 57 -6.91 10.77 -7.17
N GLN A 58 -7.78 11.39 -7.96
CA GLN A 58 -8.20 10.83 -9.24
C GLN A 58 -7.02 10.69 -10.21
N GLU A 59 -6.10 11.65 -10.28
CA GLU A 59 -4.88 11.55 -11.07
C GLU A 59 -4.00 10.38 -10.62
N LEU A 60 -3.80 10.22 -9.30
CA LEU A 60 -3.06 9.09 -8.74
C LEU A 60 -3.73 7.74 -9.09
N GLN A 61 -5.05 7.66 -8.96
CA GLN A 61 -5.84 6.48 -9.33
C GLN A 61 -5.62 6.13 -10.81
N ILE A 62 -5.83 7.09 -11.72
CA ILE A 62 -5.69 6.90 -13.16
C ILE A 62 -4.26 6.47 -13.51
N MET A 63 -3.27 7.06 -12.86
CA MET A 63 -1.87 6.71 -13.03
C MET A 63 -1.63 5.23 -12.68
N LEU A 64 -2.09 4.78 -11.51
CA LEU A 64 -1.99 3.38 -11.07
C LEU A 64 -2.71 2.42 -12.03
N GLU A 65 -3.93 2.74 -12.45
CA GLU A 65 -4.72 1.92 -13.37
C GLU A 65 -4.07 1.82 -14.76
N ARG A 66 -3.64 2.95 -15.34
CA ARG A 66 -2.93 2.96 -16.63
C ARG A 66 -1.69 2.10 -16.62
N PHE A 67 -0.90 2.14 -15.54
CA PHE A 67 0.25 1.25 -15.41
C PHE A 67 -0.17 -0.22 -15.44
N VAL A 68 -1.22 -0.58 -14.70
CA VAL A 68 -1.73 -1.96 -14.69
C VAL A 68 -2.18 -2.40 -16.10
N GLU A 69 -2.89 -1.54 -16.82
CA GLU A 69 -3.34 -1.78 -18.19
C GLU A 69 -2.18 -1.94 -19.18
N GLU A 70 -1.20 -1.04 -19.10
CA GLU A 70 0.02 -1.09 -19.92
C GLU A 70 0.80 -2.39 -19.68
N GLN A 71 0.90 -2.85 -18.42
CA GLN A 71 1.59 -4.10 -18.10
C GLN A 71 0.84 -5.36 -18.56
N ASN A 72 -0.49 -5.32 -18.54
CA ASN A 72 -1.31 -6.44 -19.01
C ASN A 72 -1.33 -6.54 -20.55
N SER A 73 -1.04 -5.44 -21.24
CA SER A 73 -0.99 -5.38 -22.70
C SER A 73 0.23 -6.12 -23.26
N GLU A 74 0.01 -7.06 -24.19
CA GLU A 74 1.07 -7.91 -24.77
C GLU A 74 2.16 -7.15 -25.55
N ARG A 75 1.94 -5.87 -25.87
CA ARG A 75 2.84 -5.05 -26.71
C ARG A 75 4.19 -4.72 -26.06
N GLN A 76 4.37 -4.85 -24.74
CA GLN A 76 5.56 -4.32 -24.05
C GLN A 76 6.37 -5.35 -23.25
N ARG A 77 6.20 -6.66 -23.48
CA ARG A 77 6.80 -7.70 -22.61
C ARG A 77 8.33 -7.83 -22.67
N TYR A 78 9.02 -7.16 -23.59
CA TYR A 78 10.45 -7.34 -23.79
C TYR A 78 11.15 -6.00 -24.07
N SER A 79 11.52 -5.26 -23.01
CA SER A 79 12.83 -4.57 -22.89
C SER A 79 12.86 -3.53 -21.76
N ASN A 80 11.74 -2.91 -21.36
CA ASN A 80 11.81 -1.69 -20.51
C ASN A 80 11.02 -1.75 -19.19
N TYR A 81 10.64 -2.94 -18.69
CA TYR A 81 9.84 -3.10 -17.48
C TYR A 81 10.40 -2.32 -16.28
N THR A 82 11.70 -2.49 -15.98
CA THR A 82 12.37 -1.83 -14.86
C THR A 82 12.41 -0.31 -15.04
N HIS A 83 12.73 0.17 -16.24
CA HIS A 83 12.81 1.60 -16.54
C HIS A 83 11.45 2.29 -16.49
N GLN A 84 10.43 1.67 -17.08
CA GLN A 84 9.05 2.17 -17.04
C GLN A 84 8.52 2.20 -15.61
N ARG A 85 8.83 1.19 -14.81
CA ARG A 85 8.39 1.12 -13.41
C ARG A 85 9.09 2.15 -12.53
N LEU A 86 10.39 2.40 -12.71
CA LEU A 86 11.10 3.46 -11.98
C LEU A 86 10.59 4.86 -12.35
N HIS A 87 10.41 5.12 -13.65
CA HIS A 87 9.83 6.37 -14.12
C HIS A 87 8.42 6.55 -13.52
N PHE A 88 7.60 5.51 -13.58
CA PHE A 88 6.27 5.50 -12.99
C PHE A 88 6.29 5.78 -11.49
N GLN A 89 7.19 5.16 -10.74
CA GLN A 89 7.28 5.33 -9.28
C GLN A 89 7.75 6.72 -8.87
N SER A 90 8.56 7.40 -9.68
CA SER A 90 8.91 8.80 -9.43
C SER A 90 7.71 9.75 -9.48
N LEU A 91 6.60 9.31 -10.11
CA LEU A 91 5.36 10.05 -10.26
C LEU A 91 4.32 9.71 -9.18
N LEU A 92 4.50 8.62 -8.43
CA LEU A 92 3.61 8.23 -7.33
C LEU A 92 3.81 9.17 -6.15
N ARG A 93 3.14 10.32 -6.18
CA ARG A 93 3.03 11.24 -5.05
C ARG A 93 1.64 11.13 -4.47
N VAL A 94 1.56 10.73 -3.20
CA VAL A 94 0.29 10.71 -2.48
C VAL A 94 -0.10 12.15 -2.14
N PRO A 95 -1.28 12.64 -2.57
CA PRO A 95 -1.74 13.98 -2.23
C PRO A 95 -1.85 14.16 -0.71
N ASP A 96 -1.38 15.29 -0.19
CA ASP A 96 -1.60 15.62 1.22
C ASP A 96 -2.95 16.31 1.41
N VAL A 97 -3.78 15.72 2.27
CA VAL A 97 -5.09 16.26 2.59
C VAL A 97 -4.94 17.35 3.64
N THR A 98 -4.77 18.60 3.21
CA THR A 98 -4.87 19.76 4.08
C THR A 98 -6.34 20.16 4.20
N GLY A 99 -6.94 19.91 5.36
CA GLY A 99 -8.33 20.31 5.62
C GLY A 99 -8.37 21.77 6.09
N PHE A 100 -9.19 22.60 5.46
CA PHE A 100 -9.54 23.89 6.03
C PHE A 100 -10.58 23.68 7.13
N PRO A 101 -10.43 24.27 8.33
CA PRO A 101 -11.55 24.35 9.25
C PRO A 101 -12.64 25.20 8.59
N ALA A 102 -13.84 24.65 8.47
CA ALA A 102 -15.04 25.41 8.14
C ALA A 102 -15.42 26.28 9.36
N PHE A 103 -14.61 27.28 9.65
CA PHE A 103 -14.92 28.38 10.57
C PHE A 103 -14.49 29.67 9.87
N MET A 104 -15.32 30.07 8.90
CA MET A 104 -15.50 31.46 8.53
C MET A 104 -17.01 31.72 8.51
N GLU A 105 -17.63 31.60 9.67
CA GLU A 105 -18.79 32.44 9.99
C GLU A 105 -18.31 33.43 11.06
N GLU A 106 -18.79 34.67 10.95
CA GLU A 106 -18.29 35.94 11.52
C GLU A 106 -17.15 36.57 10.70
N GLU A 107 -17.31 37.68 9.98
CA GLU A 107 -18.38 38.66 9.84
C GLU A 107 -18.33 39.23 8.41
N GLY A 108 -19.51 39.57 7.88
CA GLY A 108 -19.74 40.47 6.75
C GLY A 108 -18.57 40.78 5.82
N ASN A 109 -18.32 39.92 4.84
CA ASN A 109 -18.01 40.42 3.51
C ASN A 109 -18.25 39.35 2.44
N ASN A 110 -18.92 39.80 1.40
CA ASN A 110 -19.20 39.08 0.17
C ASN A 110 -17.87 38.85 -0.60
N TYR A 111 -17.01 37.97 -0.12
CA TYR A 111 -15.99 37.36 -0.96
C TYR A 111 -16.60 36.13 -1.60
N ASN A 112 -16.86 36.29 -2.89
CA ASN A 112 -17.09 35.25 -3.86
C ASN A 112 -15.85 34.32 -3.87
N MET A 113 -15.72 33.44 -2.87
CA MET A 113 -14.72 32.36 -2.86
C MET A 113 -15.18 31.32 -3.88
N GLY A 114 -14.90 31.59 -5.15
CA GLY A 114 -15.17 30.72 -6.30
C GLY A 114 -14.26 29.48 -6.31
N GLY A 115 -14.22 28.73 -5.21
CA GLY A 115 -13.63 27.41 -5.13
C GLY A 115 -14.74 26.38 -4.97
N GLU A 116 -14.80 25.41 -5.86
CA GLU A 116 -15.68 24.25 -5.68
C GLU A 116 -15.16 23.47 -4.46
N PHE A 117 -16.03 23.24 -3.47
CA PHE A 117 -15.68 22.54 -2.23
C PHE A 117 -16.31 21.15 -2.23
N ILE A 118 -15.60 20.17 -1.72
CA ILE A 118 -16.03 18.76 -1.66
C ILE A 118 -16.09 18.26 -0.22
N ARG A 119 -16.97 17.29 0.03
CA ARG A 119 -17.15 16.74 1.39
C ARG A 119 -16.04 15.77 1.75
N ALA A 120 -15.75 15.66 3.04
CA ALA A 120 -14.82 14.66 3.57
C ALA A 120 -15.11 13.23 3.10
N THR A 121 -16.40 12.87 2.99
CA THR A 121 -16.84 11.56 2.49
C THR A 121 -16.53 11.32 1.01
N GLU A 122 -16.47 12.38 0.19
CA GLU A 122 -16.08 12.30 -1.23
C GLU A 122 -14.57 12.13 -1.37
N VAL A 123 -13.80 12.87 -0.56
CA VAL A 123 -12.33 12.68 -0.48
C VAL A 123 -11.99 11.27 -0.01
N LEU A 124 -12.66 10.77 1.03
CA LEU A 124 -12.44 9.41 1.54
C LEU A 124 -12.67 8.35 0.45
N LYS A 125 -13.77 8.45 -0.29
CA LYS A 125 -14.05 7.57 -1.45
C LYS A 125 -12.96 7.66 -2.53
N GLY A 126 -12.43 8.85 -2.78
CA GLY A 126 -11.30 9.04 -3.70
C GLY A 126 -10.04 8.30 -3.24
N ILE A 127 -9.73 8.37 -1.94
CA ILE A 127 -8.62 7.64 -1.33
C ILE A 127 -8.84 6.12 -1.41
N GLU A 128 -10.04 5.64 -1.09
CA GLU A 128 -10.39 4.21 -1.17
C GLU A 128 -10.20 3.66 -2.60
N LYS A 129 -10.62 4.41 -3.62
CA LYS A 129 -10.36 4.06 -5.04
C LYS A 129 -8.87 4.01 -5.35
N CYS A 130 -8.07 4.94 -4.83
CA CYS A 130 -6.61 4.88 -4.97
C CYS A 130 -6.03 3.64 -4.31
N VAL A 131 -6.55 3.23 -3.16
CA VAL A 131 -6.15 2.00 -2.47
C VAL A 131 -6.51 0.76 -3.30
N GLU A 132 -7.66 0.74 -3.96
CA GLU A 132 -8.08 -0.33 -4.90
C GLU A 132 -7.18 -0.40 -6.14
N ALA A 133 -6.86 0.74 -6.74
CA ALA A 133 -5.90 0.85 -7.84
C ALA A 133 -4.49 0.42 -7.40
N PHE A 134 -4.04 0.83 -6.21
CA PHE A 134 -2.74 0.47 -5.66
C PHE A 134 -2.62 -1.04 -5.39
N TRP A 135 -3.69 -1.66 -4.87
CA TRP A 135 -3.73 -3.11 -4.71
C TRP A 135 -3.58 -3.85 -6.04
N SER A 136 -4.25 -3.36 -7.08
CA SER A 136 -4.12 -3.90 -8.44
C SER A 136 -2.71 -3.70 -8.98
N TYR A 137 -2.12 -2.53 -8.76
CA TYR A 137 -0.73 -2.20 -9.10
C TYR A 137 0.25 -3.19 -8.47
N ILE A 138 0.27 -3.36 -7.15
CA ILE A 138 1.22 -4.28 -6.49
C ILE A 138 0.93 -5.76 -6.78
N LYS A 139 -0.28 -6.09 -7.25
CA LYS A 139 -0.59 -7.43 -7.77
C LYS A 139 0.06 -7.72 -9.11
N THR A 140 0.30 -6.71 -9.96
CA THR A 140 1.04 -6.92 -11.23
C THR A 140 2.47 -7.39 -11.00
N ASP A 141 3.02 -7.18 -9.79
CA ASP A 141 4.30 -7.74 -9.33
C ASP A 141 4.27 -9.26 -9.12
N ASN A 142 3.24 -9.97 -9.60
CA ASN A 142 3.18 -11.44 -9.56
C ASN A 142 4.20 -12.06 -10.53
N THR A 143 5.46 -12.09 -10.11
CA THR A 143 6.29 -13.32 -10.10
C THR A 143 6.34 -14.15 -11.38
N LYS A 144 6.29 -13.55 -12.57
CA LYS A 144 6.47 -14.30 -13.83
C LYS A 144 7.56 -13.75 -14.76
N SER A 145 8.02 -12.51 -14.58
CA SER A 145 9.02 -11.91 -15.50
C SER A 145 10.45 -11.89 -14.96
N VAL A 146 10.69 -11.70 -13.65
CA VAL A 146 12.07 -11.45 -13.15
C VAL A 146 12.93 -12.73 -13.02
N TRP A 147 12.32 -13.94 -13.01
CA TRP A 147 13.04 -15.18 -12.68
C TRP A 147 13.13 -16.22 -13.81
N LYS A 148 12.80 -15.85 -15.05
CA LYS A 148 13.12 -16.69 -16.23
C LYS A 148 14.59 -16.63 -16.64
N CYS A 149 15.46 -15.99 -15.85
CA CYS A 149 16.89 -16.24 -15.89
C CYS A 149 17.19 -17.59 -15.22
N LYS A 150 17.24 -18.61 -16.08
CA LYS A 150 17.66 -19.98 -15.82
C LYS A 150 18.85 -20.06 -14.85
N GLY A 151 18.70 -20.93 -13.85
CA GLY A 151 19.78 -21.72 -13.25
C GLY A 151 20.87 -20.92 -12.56
N ILE A 152 20.73 -20.69 -11.25
CA ILE A 152 21.73 -20.90 -10.19
C ILE A 152 21.14 -20.26 -8.91
N TRP A 153 20.96 -21.10 -7.89
CA TRP A 153 20.54 -20.78 -6.52
C TRP A 153 19.09 -20.34 -6.25
N ARG A 154 18.25 -21.37 -6.02
CA ARG A 154 17.15 -21.33 -5.05
C ARG A 154 17.66 -21.46 -3.61
N SER A 155 18.57 -20.58 -3.16
CA SER A 155 18.70 -20.33 -1.73
C SER A 155 17.73 -19.20 -1.39
N ARG A 156 17.17 -19.20 -0.17
CA ARG A 156 16.42 -18.06 0.39
C ARG A 156 17.18 -16.75 0.12
N PRO A 157 16.49 -15.59 0.08
CA PRO A 157 17.18 -14.31 -0.05
C PRO A 157 18.32 -14.25 0.99
N PRO A 158 19.57 -14.01 0.57
CA PRO A 158 20.65 -13.87 1.53
C PRO A 158 20.33 -12.67 2.43
N VAL A 159 20.52 -12.87 3.72
CA VAL A 159 20.56 -11.79 4.69
C VAL A 159 21.94 -11.13 4.60
N GLN A 160 21.99 -9.81 4.78
CA GLN A 160 23.26 -9.08 4.85
C GLN A 160 24.11 -9.57 6.03
N ASP A 161 23.47 -9.83 7.18
CA ASP A 161 24.10 -10.45 8.35
C ASP A 161 23.63 -11.91 8.50
N PRO A 162 24.53 -12.91 8.44
CA PRO A 162 24.19 -14.31 8.66
C PRO A 162 23.46 -14.62 9.99
N GLN A 163 23.62 -13.78 11.03
CA GLN A 163 22.90 -13.94 12.30
C GLN A 163 21.38 -13.74 12.14
N ASP A 164 20.95 -13.01 11.11
CA ASP A 164 19.54 -12.73 10.85
C ASP A 164 18.78 -13.90 10.21
N LEU A 165 19.44 -15.03 9.90
CA LEU A 165 18.76 -16.19 9.32
C LEU A 165 17.59 -16.70 10.18
N HIS A 166 17.75 -16.67 11.50
CA HIS A 166 16.69 -17.03 12.43
C HIS A 166 15.54 -16.00 12.42
N LEU A 167 15.87 -14.71 12.34
CA LEU A 167 14.88 -13.63 12.24
C LEU A 167 14.09 -13.74 10.93
N LEU A 168 14.77 -13.94 9.79
CA LEU A 168 14.14 -14.16 8.49
C LEU A 168 13.16 -15.34 8.52
N TYR A 169 13.55 -16.47 9.15
CA TYR A 169 12.66 -17.61 9.30
C TYR A 169 11.41 -17.26 10.12
N THR A 170 11.60 -16.61 11.26
CA THR A 170 10.51 -16.20 12.16
C THR A 170 9.54 -15.26 11.46
N VAL A 171 10.05 -14.23 10.77
CA VAL A 171 9.26 -13.25 10.01
C VAL A 171 8.51 -13.92 8.85
N THR A 172 9.15 -14.81 8.11
CA THR A 172 8.51 -15.56 7.01
C THR A 172 7.37 -16.46 7.52
N LYS A 173 7.58 -17.15 8.65
CA LYS A 173 6.57 -17.98 9.30
C LYS A 173 5.38 -17.13 9.78
N ALA A 174 5.65 -15.97 10.38
CA ALA A 174 4.62 -15.03 10.81
C ALA A 174 3.83 -14.47 9.62
N LEU A 175 4.50 -14.10 8.53
CA LEU A 175 3.86 -13.66 7.28
C LEU A 175 2.90 -14.73 6.76
N HIS A 176 3.34 -16.00 6.68
CA HIS A 176 2.50 -17.10 6.22
C HIS A 176 1.29 -17.31 7.13
N LYS A 177 1.49 -17.33 8.46
CA LYS A 177 0.41 -17.45 9.45
C LYS A 177 -0.63 -16.33 9.27
N LYS A 178 -0.20 -15.07 9.20
CA LYS A 178 -1.07 -13.90 9.02
C LYS A 178 -1.80 -13.95 7.67
N GLY A 179 -1.13 -14.42 6.61
CA GLY A 179 -1.75 -14.66 5.31
C GLY A 179 -2.88 -15.68 5.33
N VAL A 180 -2.75 -16.77 6.10
CA VAL A 180 -3.84 -17.73 6.31
C VAL A 180 -4.98 -17.09 7.10
N MET A 181 -4.67 -16.31 8.14
CA MET A 181 -5.69 -15.63 8.96
C MET A 181 -6.50 -14.60 8.17
N VAL A 182 -5.87 -13.80 7.30
CA VAL A 182 -6.58 -12.85 6.42
C VAL A 182 -7.55 -13.58 5.49
N LYS A 183 -7.11 -14.69 4.88
CA LYS A 183 -7.96 -15.49 4.00
C LYS A 183 -9.13 -16.14 4.73
N ASP A 184 -8.92 -16.57 5.98
CA ASP A 184 -10.00 -17.11 6.82
C ASP A 184 -11.04 -16.02 7.13
N VAL A 185 -10.60 -14.80 7.47
CA VAL A 185 -11.51 -13.65 7.66
C VAL A 185 -12.28 -13.32 6.37
N GLU A 186 -11.60 -13.29 5.23
CA GLU A 186 -12.24 -13.06 3.92
C GLU A 186 -13.25 -14.18 3.57
N GLY A 187 -12.88 -15.43 3.82
CA GLY A 187 -13.71 -16.62 3.56
C GLY A 187 -14.95 -16.69 4.46
N LYS A 188 -14.79 -16.40 5.75
CA LYS A 188 -15.91 -16.27 6.68
C LYS A 188 -16.89 -15.21 6.20
N LYS A 189 -16.44 -14.04 5.73
CA LYS A 189 -17.33 -13.03 5.12
C LYS A 189 -18.12 -13.61 3.94
N ARG A 190 -17.49 -14.35 3.02
CA ARG A 190 -18.20 -14.99 1.89
C ARG A 190 -19.27 -16.00 2.34
N CYS A 191 -19.05 -16.71 3.45
CA CYS A 191 -20.04 -17.63 4.02
C CYS A 191 -21.15 -16.92 4.81
N TRP A 192 -20.84 -15.84 5.53
CA TRP A 192 -21.80 -15.04 6.29
C TRP A 192 -22.70 -14.17 5.40
N LEU A 193 -22.17 -13.60 4.31
CA LEU A 193 -22.93 -12.87 3.28
C LEU A 193 -24.00 -13.73 2.60
N ARG A 194 -23.78 -15.05 2.51
CA ARG A 194 -24.80 -15.99 2.02
C ARG A 194 -25.96 -16.20 3.01
N ARG A 195 -25.86 -15.70 4.25
CA ARG A 195 -26.74 -16.10 5.35
C ARG A 195 -27.57 -14.98 5.99
N LYS A 196 -27.29 -13.68 5.77
CA LYS A 196 -28.19 -12.54 6.11
C LYS A 196 -27.67 -11.20 5.57
N VAL A 197 -28.60 -10.36 5.11
CA VAL A 197 -28.40 -8.92 4.78
C VAL A 197 -28.71 -8.10 6.02
N LYS A 198 -27.76 -7.30 6.51
CA LYS A 198 -27.92 -6.02 7.27
C LYS A 198 -26.67 -5.74 8.12
N ALA A 199 -25.78 -4.88 7.64
CA ALA A 199 -25.22 -3.71 8.35
C ALA A 199 -24.15 -3.02 7.46
N VAL A 200 -24.61 -2.16 6.54
CA VAL A 200 -23.80 -1.55 5.47
C VAL A 200 -22.55 -0.81 5.99
N GLU A 201 -22.65 -0.09 7.11
CA GLU A 201 -21.52 0.68 7.65
C GLU A 201 -20.42 -0.20 8.26
N SER A 202 -20.78 -1.28 8.96
CA SER A 202 -19.80 -2.25 9.50
C SER A 202 -19.15 -3.13 8.42
N GLU A 203 -19.79 -3.23 7.25
CA GLU A 203 -19.33 -4.06 6.14
C GLU A 203 -18.20 -3.39 5.35
N ASP A 204 -18.25 -2.06 5.19
CA ASP A 204 -17.25 -1.26 4.47
C ASP A 204 -15.98 -1.05 5.31
N GLU A 205 -16.09 -0.69 6.59
CA GLU A 205 -14.93 -0.63 7.51
C GLU A 205 -14.18 -1.97 7.55
N GLN A 206 -14.92 -3.07 7.63
CA GLN A 206 -14.33 -4.40 7.66
C GLN A 206 -13.77 -4.82 6.29
N ARG A 207 -14.35 -4.34 5.18
CA ARG A 207 -13.83 -4.55 3.81
C ARG A 207 -12.49 -3.85 3.64
N ASN A 208 -12.42 -2.59 4.06
CA ASN A 208 -11.21 -1.78 4.02
C ASN A 208 -10.12 -2.41 4.91
N GLY A 209 -10.45 -2.82 6.13
CA GLY A 209 -9.50 -3.48 7.04
C GLY A 209 -8.88 -4.76 6.48
N VAL A 210 -9.67 -5.62 5.83
CA VAL A 210 -9.14 -6.84 5.17
C VAL A 210 -8.20 -6.46 4.03
N MET A 211 -8.60 -5.52 3.18
CA MET A 211 -7.80 -5.11 2.04
C MET A 211 -6.49 -4.43 2.45
N PHE A 212 -6.52 -3.59 3.49
CA PHE A 212 -5.32 -2.97 4.06
C PHE A 212 -4.33 -4.02 4.59
N ALA A 213 -4.85 -5.06 5.24
CA ALA A 213 -4.01 -6.18 5.69
C ALA A 213 -3.45 -6.99 4.51
N MET A 214 -4.23 -7.21 3.44
CA MET A 214 -3.75 -7.87 2.23
C MET A 214 -2.61 -7.10 1.56
N ILE A 215 -2.73 -5.77 1.47
CA ILE A 215 -1.69 -4.89 0.94
C ILE A 215 -0.43 -5.00 1.79
N GLU A 216 -0.56 -4.90 3.12
CA GLU A 216 0.57 -5.00 4.05
C GLU A 216 1.35 -6.31 3.88
N LEU A 217 0.62 -7.43 3.88
CA LEU A 217 1.23 -8.75 3.74
C LEU A 217 1.85 -8.94 2.35
N LYS A 218 1.28 -8.35 1.30
CA LYS A 218 1.85 -8.40 -0.05
C LYS A 218 3.17 -7.63 -0.11
N LEU A 219 3.23 -6.43 0.46
CA LEU A 219 4.44 -5.61 0.50
C LEU A 219 5.56 -6.28 1.32
N ILE A 220 5.24 -6.82 2.49
CA ILE A 220 6.19 -7.61 3.29
C ILE A 220 6.66 -8.83 2.49
N GLY A 221 5.76 -9.52 1.79
CA GLY A 221 6.12 -10.65 0.93
C GLY A 221 6.99 -10.26 -0.27
N MET A 222 6.86 -9.04 -0.79
CA MET A 222 7.77 -8.51 -1.82
C MET A 222 9.16 -8.25 -1.25
N LEU A 223 9.26 -7.63 -0.07
CA LEU A 223 10.52 -7.39 0.63
C LEU A 223 11.24 -8.71 0.95
N LEU A 224 10.54 -9.71 1.50
CA LEU A 224 11.10 -11.02 1.80
C LEU A 224 11.48 -11.86 0.57
N ARG A 225 11.27 -11.34 -0.65
CA ARG A 225 11.72 -11.96 -1.89
C ARG A 225 12.92 -11.26 -2.52
N MET A 226 13.39 -10.18 -1.89
CA MET A 226 14.51 -9.40 -2.38
C MET A 226 15.82 -10.18 -2.42
N SER A 227 16.66 -9.88 -3.39
CA SER A 227 17.99 -10.48 -3.57
C SER A 227 18.96 -10.27 -2.40
N LEU A 228 18.74 -9.26 -1.55
CA LEU A 228 19.50 -8.99 -0.33
C LEU A 228 18.59 -8.25 0.66
N ILE A 229 18.61 -8.65 1.93
CA ILE A 229 17.77 -8.03 2.98
C ILE A 229 18.64 -7.66 4.18
N SER A 230 18.48 -6.43 4.69
CA SER A 230 19.19 -5.95 5.88
C SER A 230 18.45 -6.29 7.19
N THR A 231 19.17 -6.22 8.31
CA THR A 231 18.60 -6.41 9.66
C THR A 231 17.48 -5.41 9.95
N SER A 232 17.66 -4.14 9.54
CA SER A 232 16.67 -3.07 9.76
C SER A 232 15.37 -3.37 9.02
N GLN A 233 15.46 -3.86 7.77
CA GLN A 233 14.31 -4.27 6.97
C GLN A 233 13.58 -5.48 7.56
N LEU A 234 14.30 -6.47 8.08
CA LEU A 234 13.67 -7.62 8.76
C LEU A 234 12.95 -7.22 10.05
N LYS A 235 13.56 -6.35 10.86
CA LYS A 235 12.92 -5.79 12.05
C LYS A 235 11.69 -4.96 11.68
N TRP A 236 11.76 -4.20 10.59
CA TRP A 236 10.61 -3.46 10.05
C TRP A 236 9.47 -4.42 9.65
N CYS A 237 9.76 -5.50 8.92
CA CYS A 237 8.76 -6.52 8.60
C CYS A 237 8.15 -7.13 9.87
N GLN A 238 8.97 -7.47 10.86
CA GLN A 238 8.50 -8.02 12.12
C GLN A 238 7.55 -7.06 12.83
N HIS A 239 7.91 -5.78 12.89
CA HIS A 239 7.08 -4.74 13.49
C HIS A 239 5.74 -4.59 12.77
N LYS A 240 5.75 -4.49 11.42
CA LYS A 240 4.50 -4.40 10.63
C LYS A 240 3.60 -5.63 10.83
N LEU A 241 4.15 -6.85 10.88
CA LEU A 241 3.37 -8.08 11.14
C LEU A 241 2.79 -8.13 12.55
N ASN A 242 3.51 -7.63 13.55
CA ASN A 242 3.05 -7.58 14.93
C ASN A 242 1.91 -6.58 15.10
N ASN A 243 1.94 -5.46 14.37
CA ASN A 243 0.88 -4.45 14.37
C ASN A 243 -0.42 -4.90 13.69
N LEU A 244 -0.42 -6.01 12.94
CA LEU A 244 -1.65 -6.56 12.37
C LEU A 244 -2.34 -7.45 13.39
N GLU A 245 -3.47 -7.01 13.94
CA GLU A 245 -4.24 -7.75 14.93
C GLU A 245 -5.44 -8.45 14.29
N PHE A 246 -5.67 -9.69 14.73
CA PHE A 246 -6.75 -10.54 14.25
C PHE A 246 -7.57 -11.00 15.45
N GLY A 247 -8.83 -10.60 15.51
CA GLY A 247 -9.72 -10.88 16.63
C GLY A 247 -11.16 -10.87 16.18
N GLN A 248 -11.99 -11.77 16.75
CA GLN A 248 -13.43 -11.85 16.49
C GLN A 248 -13.84 -11.88 15.01
N GLY A 249 -13.02 -12.48 14.13
CA GLY A 249 -13.28 -12.52 12.69
C GLY A 249 -13.05 -11.18 11.98
N LYS A 250 -12.37 -10.22 12.63
CA LYS A 250 -11.96 -8.94 12.08
C LYS A 250 -10.44 -8.85 12.00
N VAL A 251 -9.97 -7.89 11.20
CA VAL A 251 -8.57 -7.52 11.09
C VAL A 251 -8.46 -6.04 11.37
N SER A 252 -7.57 -5.67 12.28
CA SER A 252 -7.29 -4.29 12.62
C SER A 252 -5.79 -4.04 12.62
N ARG A 253 -5.40 -2.78 12.50
CA ARG A 253 -4.02 -2.35 12.63
C ARG A 253 -3.89 -1.61 13.95
N GLY A 254 -2.90 -1.97 14.75
CA GLY A 254 -2.56 -1.21 15.96
C GLY A 254 -2.17 0.23 15.61
N THR A 255 -2.30 1.12 16.60
CA THR A 255 -1.91 2.53 16.46
C THR A 255 -0.44 2.62 16.08
N MET A 256 -0.16 3.06 14.84
CA MET A 256 1.21 3.09 14.33
C MET A 256 2.02 4.17 15.05
N ILE A 257 3.07 3.75 15.74
CA ILE A 257 4.29 4.56 15.85
C ILE A 257 4.90 4.52 14.44
N GLN A 258 5.09 5.67 13.79
CA GLN A 258 5.57 5.78 12.42
C GLN A 258 6.91 5.04 12.22
N CYS A 259 6.85 3.78 11.81
CA CYS A 259 8.00 3.00 11.39
C CYS A 259 8.07 3.09 9.86
N LEU A 260 8.64 4.20 9.36
CA LEU A 260 8.91 4.37 7.94
C LEU A 260 9.85 3.28 7.45
N PHE A 261 9.77 2.96 6.15
CA PHE A 261 10.65 1.99 5.53
C PHE A 261 12.12 2.39 5.74
N PRO A 262 12.98 1.51 6.29
CA PRO A 262 14.36 1.86 6.60
C PRO A 262 15.20 1.98 5.33
N SER A 263 16.01 3.04 5.22
CA SER A 263 17.16 3.03 4.32
C SER A 263 18.13 1.95 4.82
N SER A 264 18.62 1.10 3.90
CA SER A 264 19.50 -0.04 4.17
C SER A 264 20.61 0.26 5.18
#